data_AF-A0A1G1HMG7-F1
#
_entry.id   AF-A0A1G1HMG7-F1
#
_cell.length_a   1.000
_cell.length_b   1.000
_cell.length_c   1.000
_cell.angle_alpha   90.00
_cell.angle_beta   90.00
_cell.angle_gamma   90.00
#
_symmetry.space_group_name_H-M   'P 1'
#
loop_
_entity.id
_entity.type
_entity.pdbx_description
1 polymer ?
#
loop_
_entity_poly.entity_id
_entity_poly.type
_entity_poly.pdbx_seq_one_letter_code
_entity_poly.pdbx_strand_id
1 'polypeptide(L)'
;MLEVNKWFFVHLINFIVLIVILNYILFKPLLCLLTRRNDHIKDSLNSAQLMNKEKETQLHQIEAKLIEARNKAKTIFEELSKEGLTKQKEQTDLAQKDTVEIVRKAKEDLEKETLRAKESLRKEVETFSKMIVEKMVGA
;
A
#
# COMPACT_ATOMS: atom_id res chain seq x y z
N MET A 1 -90.64 -34.16 26.23
CA MET A 1 -90.51 -32.91 25.43
C MET A 1 -89.42 -32.08 26.09
N LEU A 2 -88.47 -31.56 25.31
CA LEU A 2 -87.48 -30.62 25.85
C LEU A 2 -88.20 -29.31 26.17
N GLU A 3 -88.60 -29.12 27.43
CA GLU A 3 -89.12 -27.84 27.88
C GLU A 3 -87.95 -26.85 27.93
N VAL A 4 -87.84 -26.03 26.90
CA VAL A 4 -86.86 -24.94 26.83
C VAL A 4 -87.28 -23.87 27.84
N ASN A 5 -86.79 -24.03 29.07
CA ASN A 5 -87.02 -23.07 30.14
C ASN A 5 -86.13 -21.81 29.97
N LYS A 6 -86.59 -20.66 30.47
CA LYS A 6 -85.84 -19.38 30.43
C LYS A 6 -84.40 -19.50 30.94
N TRP A 7 -84.14 -20.41 31.88
CA TRP A 7 -82.81 -20.73 32.41
C TRP A 7 -81.82 -21.21 31.34
N PHE A 8 -82.28 -21.93 30.31
CA PHE A 8 -81.43 -22.37 29.19
C PHE A 8 -80.80 -21.18 28.46
N PHE A 9 -81.59 -20.13 28.17
CA PHE A 9 -81.09 -18.92 27.52
C PHE A 9 -80.10 -18.14 28.40
N VAL A 10 -80.33 -18.12 29.72
CA VAL A 10 -79.39 -17.49 30.68
C VAL A 10 -78.06 -18.24 30.72
N HIS A 11 -78.07 -19.58 30.77
CA HIS A 11 -76.86 -20.39 30.70
C HIS A 11 -76.14 -20.27 29.36
N LEU A 12 -76.88 -20.18 28.25
CA LEU A 12 -76.30 -19.96 26.91
C LEU A 12 -75.58 -18.62 26.82
N ILE A 13 -76.20 -17.54 27.32
CA ILE A 13 -75.56 -16.21 27.38
C ILE A 13 -74.32 -16.27 28.26
N ASN A 14 -74.38 -16.91 29.42
CA ASN A 14 -73.22 -17.07 30.31
C ASN A 14 -72.07 -17.83 29.63
N PHE A 15 -72.37 -18.90 28.90
CA PHE A 15 -71.38 -19.67 28.15
C PHE A 15 -70.74 -18.84 27.02
N ILE A 16 -71.54 -18.05 26.29
CA ILE A 16 -71.02 -17.13 25.27
C ILE A 16 -70.11 -16.06 25.89
N VAL A 17 -70.51 -15.46 27.02
CA VAL A 17 -69.68 -14.49 27.74
C VAL A 17 -68.36 -15.13 28.19
N LEU A 18 -68.40 -16.36 28.70
CA LEU A 18 -67.20 -17.10 29.09
C LEU A 18 -66.26 -17.34 27.90
N ILE A 19 -66.79 -17.74 26.73
CA ILE A 19 -66.00 -17.92 25.51
C ILE A 19 -65.32 -16.61 25.09
N VAL A 20 -66.05 -15.48 25.13
CA VAL A 20 -65.50 -14.17 24.76
C VAL A 20 -64.37 -13.78 25.71
N ILE A 21 -64.55 -13.96 27.02
CA ILE A 21 -63.53 -13.70 28.03
C ILE A 21 -62.32 -14.60 27.80
N LEU A 22 -62.52 -15.90 27.57
CA LEU A 22 -61.43 -16.86 27.35
C LEU A 22 -60.65 -16.57 26.05
N ASN A 23 -61.34 -16.16 24.98
CA ASN A 23 -60.70 -15.76 23.74
C ASN A 23 -59.80 -14.54 23.94
N TYR A 24 -60.30 -13.53 24.65
CA TYR A 24 -59.54 -12.31 24.93
C TYR A 24 -58.35 -12.54 25.87
N ILE A 25 -58.53 -13.34 26.93
CA ILE A 25 -57.53 -13.53 27.98
C ILE A 25 -56.53 -14.65 27.66
N LEU A 26 -56.92 -15.73 26.97
CA LEU A 26 -56.06 -16.90 26.74
C LEU A 26 -55.59 -17.03 25.29
N PHE A 27 -56.54 -17.11 24.35
CA PHE A 27 -56.21 -17.47 22.97
C PHE A 27 -55.43 -16.37 22.25
N LYS A 28 -55.84 -15.11 22.42
CA LYS A 28 -55.14 -13.96 21.82
C LYS A 28 -53.69 -13.80 22.29
N PRO A 29 -53.37 -13.78 23.60
CA PRO A 29 -51.97 -13.68 24.02
C PRO A 29 -51.16 -14.94 23.70
N LEU A 30 -51.76 -16.14 23.76
CA LEU A 30 -51.05 -17.38 23.41
C LEU A 30 -50.61 -17.39 21.94
N LEU A 31 -51.51 -17.02 21.02
CA LEU A 31 -51.18 -16.90 19.60
C LEU A 31 -50.12 -15.82 19.37
N CYS A 32 -50.24 -14.67 20.03
CA CYS A 32 -49.24 -13.60 19.94
C CYS A 32 -47.84 -14.06 20.35
N LEU A 33 -47.72 -14.83 21.43
CA LEU A 33 -46.45 -15.39 21.88
C LEU A 33 -45.85 -16.39 20.87
N LEU A 34 -46.69 -17.25 20.28
CA LEU A 34 -46.25 -18.20 19.26
C LEU A 34 -45.78 -17.49 17.99
N THR A 35 -46.51 -16.47 17.53
CA THR A 35 -46.11 -15.65 16.37
C THR A 35 -44.81 -14.91 16.65
N ARG A 36 -44.67 -14.24 17.80
CA ARG A 36 -43.42 -13.57 18.20
C ARG A 36 -42.23 -14.52 18.22
N ARG A 37 -42.41 -15.75 18.72
CA ARG A 37 -41.33 -16.75 18.72
C ARG A 37 -40.94 -17.14 17.29
N ASN A 38 -41.91 -17.38 16.43
CA ASN A 38 -41.64 -17.72 15.03
C ASN A 38 -40.95 -16.57 14.28
N ASP A 39 -41.40 -15.33 14.49
CA ASP A 39 -40.83 -14.15 13.87
C ASP A 39 -39.40 -13.92 14.35
N HIS A 40 -39.15 -14.02 15.67
CA HIS A 40 -37.80 -13.89 16.23
C HIS A 40 -36.83 -14.94 15.66
N ILE A 41 -37.29 -16.20 15.49
CA ILE A 41 -36.46 -17.26 14.90
C ILE A 41 -36.17 -16.95 13.43
N LYS A 42 -37.17 -16.53 12.66
CA LYS A 42 -36.99 -16.16 11.25
C LYS A 42 -36.05 -14.97 11.10
N ASP A 43 -36.22 -13.93 11.90
CA ASP A 43 -35.38 -12.73 11.88
C ASP A 43 -33.94 -13.05 12.27
N SER A 44 -33.75 -13.91 13.28
CA SER A 44 -32.42 -14.38 13.70
C SER A 44 -31.74 -15.19 12.58
N LEU A 45 -32.49 -16.06 11.91
CA LEU A 45 -31.97 -16.86 10.79
C LEU A 45 -31.62 -15.98 9.58
N ASN A 46 -32.50 -15.04 9.22
CA ASN A 46 -32.27 -14.09 8.13
C ASN A 46 -31.06 -13.20 8.42
N SER A 47 -30.94 -12.70 9.65
CA SER A 47 -29.80 -11.89 10.08
C SER A 47 -28.49 -12.70 10.00
N ALA A 48 -28.50 -13.95 10.46
CA ALA A 48 -27.33 -14.82 10.34
C ALA A 48 -26.94 -15.11 8.87
N GLN A 49 -27.92 -15.30 7.98
CA GLN A 49 -27.67 -15.46 6.55
C GLN A 49 -27.10 -14.19 5.91
N LEU A 50 -27.65 -13.01 6.25
CA LEU A 50 -27.13 -11.72 5.79
C LEU A 50 -25.70 -11.50 6.27
N MET A 51 -25.42 -11.74 7.56
CA MET A 51 -24.07 -11.62 8.11
C MET A 51 -23.07 -12.56 7.43
N ASN A 52 -23.47 -13.80 7.12
CA ASN A 52 -22.60 -14.73 6.38
C ASN A 52 -22.33 -14.24 4.96
N LYS A 53 -23.35 -13.74 4.26
CA LYS A 53 -23.19 -13.18 2.91
C LYS A 53 -22.31 -11.93 2.92
N GLU A 54 -22.54 -11.02 3.86
CA GLU A 54 -21.70 -9.83 4.04
C GLU A 54 -20.25 -10.21 4.34
N LYS A 55 -20.03 -11.18 5.24
CA LYS A 55 -18.68 -11.69 5.53
C LYS A 55 -18.00 -12.24 4.27
N GLU A 56 -18.70 -13.04 3.46
CA GLU A 56 -18.16 -13.56 2.21
C GLU A 56 -17.80 -12.44 1.23
N THR A 57 -18.69 -11.45 1.06
CA THR A 57 -18.40 -10.29 0.20
C THR A 57 -17.22 -9.46 0.71
N GLN A 58 -17.09 -9.27 2.02
CA GLN A 58 -15.98 -8.55 2.63
C GLN A 58 -14.66 -9.31 2.46
N LEU A 59 -14.67 -10.63 2.60
CA LEU A 59 -13.50 -11.47 2.35
C LEU A 59 -13.03 -11.34 0.90
N HIS A 60 -13.95 -11.44 -0.07
CA HIS A 60 -13.62 -11.24 -1.48
C HIS A 60 -13.06 -9.84 -1.77
N GLN A 61 -13.63 -8.79 -1.14
CA GLN A 61 -13.11 -7.43 -1.28
C GLN A 61 -11.70 -7.28 -0.69
N ILE A 62 -11.43 -7.90 0.45
CA ILE A 62 -10.10 -7.90 1.07
C ILE A 62 -9.11 -8.63 0.16
N GLU A 63 -9.48 -9.79 -0.37
CA GLU A 63 -8.65 -10.57 -1.29
C GLU A 63 -8.33 -9.77 -2.55
N ALA A 64 -9.33 -9.13 -3.16
CA ALA A 64 -9.15 -8.28 -4.33
C ALA A 64 -8.22 -7.09 -4.04
N LYS A 65 -8.42 -6.38 -2.92
CA LYS A 65 -7.54 -5.27 -2.50
C LYS A 65 -6.12 -5.73 -2.24
N LEU A 66 -5.93 -6.93 -1.70
CA LEU A 66 -4.63 -7.49 -1.38
C LEU A 66 -3.87 -7.88 -2.66
N ILE A 67 -4.57 -8.44 -3.66
CA ILE A 67 -4.01 -8.68 -5.00
C ILE A 67 -3.64 -7.36 -5.68
N GLU A 68 -4.53 -6.36 -5.63
CA GLU A 68 -4.29 -5.04 -6.21
C GLU A 68 -3.06 -4.37 -5.57
N ALA A 69 -2.96 -4.40 -4.23
CA ALA A 69 -1.83 -3.84 -3.50
C ALA A 69 -0.51 -4.54 -3.87
N ARG A 70 -0.51 -5.87 -4.00
CA ARG A 70 0.67 -6.63 -4.46
C ARG A 70 1.08 -6.26 -5.87
N ASN A 71 0.12 -6.12 -6.78
CA ASN A 71 0.40 -5.71 -8.16
C ASN A 71 0.97 -4.29 -8.21
N LYS A 72 0.38 -3.34 -7.50
CA LYS A 72 0.89 -1.97 -7.37
C LYS A 72 2.31 -1.95 -6.80
N ALA A 73 2.56 -2.70 -5.73
CA ALA A 73 3.89 -2.80 -5.13
C ALA A 73 4.92 -3.37 -6.12
N LYS A 74 4.54 -4.41 -6.88
CA LYS A 74 5.40 -4.98 -7.92
C LYS A 74 5.72 -3.96 -9.02
N THR A 75 4.71 -3.25 -9.53
CA THR A 75 4.92 -2.21 -10.55
C THR A 75 5.83 -1.09 -10.05
N ILE A 76 5.62 -0.60 -8.83
CA ILE A 76 6.47 0.43 -8.21
C ILE A 76 7.91 -0.09 -8.07
N PHE A 77 8.08 -1.33 -7.64
CA PHE A 77 9.41 -1.93 -7.49
C PHE A 77 10.12 -2.07 -8.85
N GLU A 78 9.43 -2.51 -9.88
CA GLU A 78 9.97 -2.61 -11.24
C GLU A 78 10.35 -1.24 -11.80
N GLU A 79 9.52 -0.21 -11.58
CA GLU A 79 9.79 1.16 -11.98
C GLU A 79 11.02 1.74 -11.27
N LEU A 80 11.08 1.62 -9.93
CA LEU A 80 12.22 2.06 -9.13
C LEU A 80 13.51 1.31 -9.49
N SER A 81 13.43 0.01 -9.77
CA SER A 81 14.58 -0.79 -10.19
C SER A 81 15.11 -0.31 -11.56
N LYS A 82 14.21 -0.04 -12.51
CA LYS A 82 14.58 0.48 -13.83
C LYS A 82 15.15 1.90 -13.75
N GLU A 83 14.55 2.77 -12.93
CA GLU A 83 15.07 4.12 -12.69
C GLU A 83 16.45 4.07 -12.03
N GLY A 84 16.62 3.21 -11.02
CA GLY A 84 17.89 2.98 -10.34
C GLY A 84 18.99 2.51 -11.29
N LEU A 85 18.70 1.53 -12.15
CA LEU A 85 19.65 1.07 -13.19
C LEU A 85 20.01 2.18 -14.18
N THR A 86 19.03 2.99 -14.58
CA THR A 86 19.25 4.11 -15.52
C THR A 86 20.14 5.17 -14.89
N LYS A 87 19.84 5.57 -13.64
CA LYS A 87 20.66 6.52 -12.86
C LYS A 87 22.06 5.98 -12.61
N GLN A 88 22.20 4.70 -12.25
CA GLN A 88 23.51 4.09 -12.05
C GLN A 88 24.35 4.15 -13.33
N LYS A 89 23.75 3.83 -14.48
CA LYS A 89 24.43 3.90 -15.77
C LYS A 89 24.84 5.33 -16.10
N GLU A 90 23.93 6.29 -15.95
CA GLU A 90 24.20 7.71 -16.20
C GLU A 90 25.34 8.25 -15.32
N GLN A 91 25.33 7.93 -14.02
CA GLN A 91 26.38 8.32 -13.09
C GLN A 91 27.73 7.67 -13.43
N THR A 92 27.72 6.40 -13.86
CA THR A 92 28.93 5.71 -14.29
C THR A 92 29.50 6.33 -15.57
N ASP A 93 28.64 6.64 -16.54
CA ASP A 93 29.04 7.28 -17.80
C ASP A 93 29.59 8.70 -17.56
N LEU A 94 28.98 9.46 -16.65
CA LEU A 94 29.49 10.78 -16.22
C LEU A 94 30.85 10.64 -15.53
N ALA A 95 30.99 9.76 -14.55
CA ALA A 95 32.25 9.52 -13.85
C ALA A 95 33.37 9.09 -14.81
N GLN A 96 33.05 8.27 -15.82
CA GLN A 96 33.99 7.85 -16.85
C GLN A 96 34.44 9.04 -17.72
N LYS A 97 33.51 9.91 -18.13
CA LYS A 97 33.83 11.13 -18.89
C LYS A 97 34.70 12.10 -18.08
N ASP A 98 34.34 12.34 -16.83
CA ASP A 98 35.09 13.21 -15.92
C ASP A 98 36.50 12.68 -15.72
N THR A 99 36.65 11.35 -15.53
CA THR A 99 37.96 10.71 -15.41
C THR A 99 38.81 10.92 -16.67
N VAL A 100 38.22 10.75 -17.86
CA VAL A 100 38.92 10.99 -19.13
C VAL A 100 39.33 12.45 -19.26
N GLU A 101 38.47 13.40 -18.86
CA GLU A 101 38.79 14.83 -18.89
C GLU A 101 39.91 15.19 -17.91
N ILE A 102 39.89 14.64 -16.70
CA ILE A 102 40.95 14.80 -15.69
C ILE A 102 42.28 14.29 -16.23
N VAL A 103 42.30 13.09 -16.82
CA VAL A 103 43.52 12.51 -17.39
C VAL A 103 44.03 13.36 -18.56
N ARG A 104 43.14 13.88 -19.42
CA ARG A 104 43.52 14.77 -20.52
C ARG A 104 44.17 16.05 -19.99
N LYS A 105 43.54 16.72 -19.02
CA LYS A 105 44.09 17.94 -18.39
C LYS A 105 45.44 17.66 -17.72
N ALA A 106 45.55 16.56 -16.97
CA ALA A 106 46.80 16.17 -16.34
C ALA A 106 47.92 15.96 -17.36
N LYS A 107 47.64 15.34 -18.53
CA LYS A 107 48.63 15.20 -19.60
C LYS A 107 49.06 16.55 -20.18
N GLU A 108 48.10 17.45 -20.44
CA GLU A 108 48.39 18.80 -20.95
C GLU A 108 49.23 19.63 -19.97
N ASP A 109 48.94 19.54 -18.68
CA ASP A 109 49.70 20.22 -17.64
C ASP A 109 51.12 19.63 -17.51
N LEU A 110 51.25 18.31 -17.62
CA LEU A 110 52.55 17.62 -17.59
C LEU A 110 53.41 18.01 -18.81
N GLU A 111 52.83 18.09 -20.01
CA GLU A 111 53.52 18.60 -21.20
C GLU A 111 54.01 20.04 -21.02
N LYS A 112 53.15 20.94 -20.52
CA LYS A 112 53.54 22.32 -20.23
C LYS A 112 54.67 22.41 -19.21
N GLU A 113 54.61 21.59 -18.15
CA GLU A 113 55.62 21.61 -17.10
C GLU A 113 56.95 21.04 -17.59
N THR A 114 56.93 20.00 -18.44
CA THR A 114 58.15 19.48 -19.07
C THR A 114 58.81 20.48 -20.02
N LEU A 115 58.02 21.28 -20.75
CA LEU A 115 58.53 22.38 -21.58
C LEU A 115 59.20 23.45 -20.73
N ARG A 116 58.56 23.89 -19.64
CA ARG A 116 59.13 24.86 -18.68
C ARG A 116 60.42 24.34 -18.04
N ALA A 117 60.43 23.07 -17.62
CA ALA A 117 61.62 22.44 -17.04
C ALA A 117 62.78 22.41 -18.05
N LYS A 118 62.51 22.07 -19.32
CA LYS A 118 63.52 22.11 -20.39
C LYS A 118 64.06 23.52 -20.66
N GLU A 119 63.20 24.53 -20.65
CA GLU A 119 63.63 25.94 -20.79
C GLU A 119 64.49 26.41 -19.61
N SER A 120 64.12 26.05 -18.38
CA SER A 120 64.92 26.34 -17.17
C SER A 120 66.29 25.68 -17.27
N LEU A 121 66.32 24.40 -17.64
CA LEU A 121 67.57 23.64 -17.78
C LEU A 121 68.49 24.25 -18.85
N ARG A 122 67.94 24.72 -19.98
CA ARG A 122 68.72 25.44 -21.00
C ARG A 122 69.37 26.72 -20.46
N LYS A 123 68.61 27.52 -19.70
CA LYS A 123 69.14 28.75 -19.06
C LYS A 123 70.24 28.43 -18.04
N GLU A 124 70.05 27.39 -17.25
CA GLU A 124 71.05 26.92 -16.28
C GLU A 124 72.32 26.43 -16.97
N VAL A 125 72.19 25.67 -18.06
CA VAL A 125 73.33 25.20 -18.86
C VAL A 125 74.10 26.37 -19.50
N GLU A 126 73.42 27.36 -20.08
CA GLU A 126 74.07 28.56 -20.61
C GLU A 126 74.84 29.34 -19.53
N THR A 127 74.27 29.42 -18.33
CA THR A 127 74.90 30.07 -17.18
C THR A 127 76.14 29.30 -16.72
N PHE A 128 76.05 27.97 -16.65
CA PHE A 128 77.19 27.09 -16.35
C PHE A 128 78.29 27.18 -17.41
N SER A 129 77.93 27.18 -18.71
CA SER A 129 78.91 27.33 -19.79
C SER A 129 79.64 28.67 -19.72
N LYS A 130 78.95 29.78 -19.40
CA LYS A 130 79.60 31.08 -19.17
C LYS A 130 80.57 31.06 -17.98
N MET A 131 80.16 30.47 -16.85
CA MET A 131 81.04 30.31 -15.69
C MET A 131 82.29 29.46 -16.00
N ILE A 132 82.16 28.39 -16.78
CA ILE A 132 83.30 27.56 -17.19
C ILE A 132 84.25 28.35 -18.09
N VAL A 133 83.73 29.11 -19.06
CA VAL A 133 84.53 29.95 -19.95
C VAL A 133 85.26 31.06 -19.18
N GLU A 134 84.59 31.74 -18.24
CA GLU A 134 85.23 32.71 -17.35
C GLU A 134 86.36 32.07 -16.52
N LYS A 135 86.16 30.85 -16.04
CA LYS A 135 87.15 30.16 -15.20
C LYS A 135 88.32 29.55 -16.00
N MET A 136 88.15 29.30 -17.31
CA MET A 136 89.23 28.81 -18.19
C MET A 136 89.99 29.92 -18.92
N VAL A 137 89.36 31.06 -19.22
CA VAL A 137 90.00 32.20 -19.92
C VAL A 137 90.50 33.25 -18.92
N GLY A 138 90.06 33.21 -17.66
CA GLY A 138 90.51 34.08 -16.56
C GLY A 138 91.79 33.63 -15.83
N ALA A 139 92.65 32.85 -16.48
CA ALA A 139 94.00 32.51 -16.02
C ALA A 139 95.04 32.92 -17.07
#